data_AF-T0RCU3-F1
#
_entry.id   AF-T0RCU3-F1
#
_cell.length_a   1.000
_cell.length_b   1.000
_cell.length_c   1.000
_cell.angle_alpha   90.00
_cell.angle_beta   90.00
_cell.angle_gamma   90.00
#
_symmetry.space_group_name_H-M   'P 1'
#
loop_
_entity.id
_entity.type
_entity.pdbx_description
1 polymer ?
#
loop_
_entity_poly.entity_id
_entity_poly.type
_entity_poly.pdbx_seq_one_letter_code
_entity_poly.pdbx_strand_id
1 'polypeptide(L)'
;MNTVNPTDNECQYTYKPCTNPRSRKKSGSLHSFCEKRLREADAMRAITTSRPTPIEPTRTRSIATSASFDVEDIRFLNEWLLDTNNVDADDYLDETSSSTSPLTAEDYAILCDIFRGP
;
A
#
# COMPACT_ATOMS: atom_id res chain seq x y z
N MET A 1 23.60 14.08 30.56
CA MET A 1 22.21 13.66 30.82
C MET A 1 21.54 13.53 29.47
N ASN A 2 21.37 12.31 28.95
CA ASN A 2 20.79 12.09 27.63
C ASN A 2 19.27 12.22 27.75
N THR A 3 18.72 13.28 27.16
CA THR A 3 17.27 13.51 27.06
C THR A 3 16.70 12.52 26.04
N VAL A 4 16.27 11.34 26.52
CA VAL A 4 15.49 10.39 25.72
C VAL A 4 14.11 11.00 25.54
N ASN A 5 13.86 11.55 24.35
CA ASN A 5 12.53 11.99 23.95
C ASN A 5 11.60 10.76 23.94
N PRO A 6 10.35 10.80 24.42
CA PRO A 6 9.46 9.62 24.45
C PRO A 6 9.22 9.01 23.06
N THR A 7 9.38 9.79 22.00
CA THR A 7 9.32 9.35 20.60
C THR A 7 10.52 8.51 20.14
N ASP A 8 11.58 8.43 20.95
CA ASP A 8 12.83 7.81 20.53
C ASP A 8 12.80 6.28 20.59
N ASN A 9 11.83 5.72 21.33
CA ASN A 9 11.57 4.28 21.39
C ASN A 9 10.42 3.85 20.48
N GLU A 10 9.65 4.80 19.92
CA GLU A 10 8.48 4.52 19.10
C GLU A 10 8.82 4.51 17.60
N CYS A 11 8.07 3.71 16.85
CA CYS A 11 8.24 3.56 15.41
C CYS A 11 8.05 4.88 14.66
N GLN A 12 9.00 5.27 13.82
CA GLN A 12 8.96 6.50 13.03
C GLN A 12 8.22 6.33 11.69
N TYR A 13 7.18 5.51 11.64
CA TYR A 13 6.39 5.35 10.42
C TYR A 13 5.52 6.60 10.19
N THR A 14 5.78 7.33 9.11
CA THR A 14 5.18 8.65 8.87
C THR A 14 3.79 8.60 8.24
N TYR A 15 3.47 7.51 7.54
CA TYR A 15 2.22 7.38 6.80
C TYR A 15 1.03 6.98 7.70
N LYS A 16 1.26 6.15 8.73
CA LYS A 16 0.25 5.81 9.75
C LYS A 16 0.88 5.86 11.16
N PRO A 17 0.23 6.48 12.15
CA PRO A 17 0.76 6.50 13.52
C PRO A 17 0.95 5.07 14.02
N CYS A 18 2.13 4.77 14.55
CA CYS A 18 2.50 3.43 14.97
C CYS A 18 3.10 3.47 16.37
N THR A 19 2.39 2.88 17.34
CA THR A 19 2.77 2.86 18.76
C THR A 19 3.73 1.71 19.11
N ASN A 20 4.09 0.88 18.13
CA ASN A 20 5.01 -0.22 18.36
C ASN A 20 6.44 0.27 18.61
N PRO A 21 7.20 -0.37 19.50
CA PRO A 21 8.57 0.03 19.77
C PRO A 21 9.49 -0.24 18.57
N ARG A 22 10.53 0.58 18.43
CA ARG A 22 11.61 0.38 17.45
C ARG A 22 12.29 -0.96 17.69
N SER A 23 12.57 -1.69 16.62
CA SER A 23 13.32 -2.93 16.72
C SER A 23 14.80 -2.65 16.96
N ARG A 24 15.52 -3.62 17.52
CA ARG A 24 16.95 -3.49 17.83
C ARG A 24 17.81 -4.24 16.81
N LYS A 25 18.80 -3.55 16.22
CA LYS A 25 19.84 -4.17 15.38
C LYS A 25 20.69 -5.13 16.22
N LYS A 26 21.33 -6.09 15.55
CA LYS A 26 22.36 -6.96 16.17
C LYS A 26 23.51 -6.16 16.78
N SER A 27 23.78 -4.95 16.28
CA SER A 27 24.78 -4.02 16.79
C SER A 27 24.35 -3.27 18.06
N GLY A 28 23.12 -3.47 18.55
CA GLY A 28 22.59 -2.78 19.73
C GLY A 28 21.87 -1.45 19.45
N SER A 29 22.01 -0.87 18.26
CA SER A 29 21.30 0.36 17.86
C SER A 29 19.84 0.10 17.48
N LEU A 30 18.95 1.07 17.70
CA LEU A 30 17.55 0.97 17.27
C LEU A 30 17.42 1.21 15.76
N HIS A 31 16.51 0.46 15.13
CA HIS A 31 16.00 0.79 13.79
C HIS A 31 15.03 1.96 13.88
N SER A 32 14.82 2.69 12.78
CA SER A 32 13.79 3.74 12.70
C SER A 32 12.36 3.16 12.80
N PHE A 33 12.18 1.89 12.46
CA PHE A 33 10.88 1.22 12.40
C PHE A 33 10.77 0.05 13.39
N CYS A 34 9.53 -0.31 13.74
CA CYS A 34 9.23 -1.52 14.50
C CYS A 34 9.37 -2.78 13.64
N GLU A 35 9.38 -3.94 14.30
CA GLU A 35 9.50 -5.24 13.62
C GLU A 35 8.38 -5.50 12.60
N LYS A 36 7.15 -5.08 12.91
CA LYS A 36 6.00 -5.23 12.02
C LYS A 36 6.25 -4.58 10.65
N ARG A 37 6.70 -3.32 10.65
CA ARG A 37 6.97 -2.55 9.42
C ARG A 37 8.16 -3.11 8.64
N LEU A 38 9.17 -3.62 9.34
CA LEU A 38 10.29 -4.29 8.69
C LEU A 38 9.85 -5.57 7.97
N ARG A 39 9.00 -6.38 8.60
CA ARG A 39 8.46 -7.61 8.01
C ARG A 39 7.61 -7.34 6.77
N GLU A 40 6.75 -6.32 6.83
CA GLU A 40 5.96 -5.87 5.67
C GLU A 40 6.87 -5.38 4.53
N ALA A 41 7.92 -4.62 4.84
CA ALA A 41 8.88 -4.14 3.85
C ALA A 41 9.65 -5.30 3.19
N ASP A 42 10.08 -6.29 3.96
CA ASP A 42 10.75 -7.48 3.42
C ASP A 42 9.81 -8.35 2.58
N ALA A 43 8.54 -8.48 2.97
CA ALA A 43 7.52 -9.14 2.17
C ALA A 43 7.30 -8.44 0.82
N MET A 44 7.16 -7.10 0.82
CA MET A 44 7.05 -6.32 -0.42
C MET A 44 8.30 -6.46 -1.30
N ARG A 45 9.49 -6.38 -0.70
CA ARG A 45 10.76 -6.54 -1.42
C ARG A 45 10.88 -7.93 -2.05
N ALA A 46 10.42 -8.98 -1.38
CA ALA A 46 10.40 -10.34 -1.91
C ALA A 46 9.51 -10.44 -3.15
N ILE A 47 8.33 -9.83 -3.14
CA ILE A 47 7.41 -9.78 -4.29
C ILE A 47 8.04 -9.02 -5.46
N THR A 48 8.70 -7.88 -5.21
CA THR A 48 9.32 -7.10 -6.28
C THR A 48 10.57 -7.78 -6.85
N THR A 49 11.33 -8.51 -6.02
CA THR A 49 12.58 -9.17 -6.41
C THR A 49 12.31 -10.51 -7.10
N SER A 50 11.18 -11.16 -6.82
CA SER A 50 10.75 -12.38 -7.53
C SER A 50 10.28 -12.12 -8.96
N ARG A 51 10.51 -10.91 -9.51
CA ARG A 51 10.25 -10.60 -10.91
C ARG A 51 10.98 -11.62 -11.79
N PRO A 52 10.27 -12.44 -12.57
CA PRO A 52 10.92 -13.35 -13.51
C PRO A 52 11.74 -12.52 -14.49
N THR A 53 12.94 -13.00 -14.80
CA THR A 53 13.83 -12.43 -15.81
C THR A 53 13.04 -12.08 -17.08
N PRO A 54 13.35 -10.96 -17.77
CA PRO A 54 12.69 -10.60 -19.02
C PRO A 54 12.70 -11.80 -19.96
N ILE A 55 11.50 -12.26 -20.32
CA ILE A 55 11.32 -13.34 -21.27
C ILE A 55 11.66 -12.72 -22.63
N GLU A 56 12.71 -13.22 -23.30
CA GLU A 56 12.99 -12.80 -24.67
C GLU A 56 11.74 -12.94 -25.56
N PRO A 57 11.52 -12.01 -26.51
CA PRO A 57 10.35 -12.02 -27.36
C PRO A 57 10.54 -13.06 -28.48
N THR A 58 10.48 -14.35 -28.16
CA THR A 58 10.33 -15.38 -29.20
C THR A 58 9.31 -16.42 -28.78
N ARG A 59 8.27 -16.52 -29.62
CA ARG A 59 7.16 -17.50 -29.68
C ARG A 59 6.04 -17.35 -28.66
N THR A 60 4.88 -16.99 -29.21
CA THR A 60 3.52 -17.42 -28.83
C THR A 60 3.49 -18.39 -27.64
N ARG A 61 3.40 -17.83 -26.43
CA ARG A 61 3.03 -18.59 -25.24
C ARG A 61 1.51 -18.77 -25.28
N SER A 62 1.09 -20.01 -25.50
CA SER A 62 -0.16 -20.50 -24.94
C SER A 62 -0.22 -20.07 -23.46
N ILE A 63 -1.36 -19.53 -23.03
CA ILE A 63 -1.62 -19.15 -21.64
C ILE A 63 -1.43 -20.40 -20.81
N ALA A 64 -0.24 -20.56 -20.23
CA ALA A 64 0.02 -21.57 -19.23
C ALA A 64 -0.71 -21.11 -17.98
N THR A 65 -1.87 -21.71 -17.73
CA THR A 65 -2.62 -21.72 -16.46
C THR A 65 -1.84 -22.43 -15.35
N SER A 66 -0.53 -22.21 -15.24
CA SER A 66 0.34 -22.88 -14.27
C SER A 66 0.51 -22.11 -12.97
N ALA A 67 -0.08 -20.91 -12.85
CA ALA A 67 -0.33 -20.31 -11.54
C ALA A 67 -1.60 -20.94 -10.96
N SER A 68 -1.46 -22.15 -10.42
CA SER A 68 -2.50 -22.80 -9.62
C SER A 68 -2.48 -22.14 -8.24
N PHE A 69 -3.31 -21.14 -8.03
CA PHE A 69 -3.64 -20.68 -6.68
C PHE A 69 -4.46 -21.78 -6.01
N ASP A 70 -3.99 -22.30 -4.88
CA ASP A 70 -4.80 -23.23 -4.12
C ASP A 70 -5.87 -22.48 -3.31
N VAL A 71 -6.78 -23.24 -2.68
CA VAL A 71 -7.88 -22.66 -1.90
C VAL A 71 -7.37 -21.85 -0.71
N GLU A 72 -6.18 -22.19 -0.20
CA GLU A 72 -5.56 -21.52 0.94
C GLU A 72 -4.99 -20.16 0.51
N ASP A 73 -4.36 -20.10 -0.67
CA ASP A 73 -3.87 -18.84 -1.27
C ASP A 73 -5.01 -17.85 -1.50
N ILE A 74 -6.16 -18.32 -2.01
CA ILE A 74 -7.34 -17.49 -2.24
C ILE A 74 -7.94 -17.02 -0.91
N ARG A 75 -7.97 -17.89 0.11
CA ARG A 75 -8.46 -17.54 1.44
C ARG A 75 -7.59 -16.46 2.09
N PHE A 76 -6.27 -16.63 2.01
CA PHE A 76 -5.30 -15.66 2.51
C PHE A 76 -5.46 -14.29 1.83
N LEU A 77 -5.61 -14.25 0.50
CA LEU A 77 -5.83 -13.00 -0.22
C LEU A 77 -7.14 -12.32 0.19
N ASN A 78 -8.20 -13.08 0.39
CA ASN A 78 -9.50 -12.55 0.81
C ASN A 78 -9.44 -11.97 2.23
N GLU A 79 -8.82 -12.69 3.17
CA GLU A 79 -8.59 -12.23 4.54
C GLU A 79 -7.75 -10.95 4.56
N TRP A 80 -6.66 -10.91 3.79
CA TRP A 80 -5.82 -9.73 3.68
C TRP A 80 -6.55 -8.52 3.09
N LEU A 81 -7.36 -8.73 2.05
CA LEU A 81 -8.15 -7.65 1.43
C LEU A 81 -9.18 -7.08 2.42
N LEU A 82 -9.85 -7.95 3.16
CA LEU A 82 -10.86 -7.56 4.15
C LEU A 82 -10.22 -6.83 5.35
N ASP A 83 -9.05 -7.27 5.82
CA ASP A 83 -8.30 -6.58 6.87
C ASP A 83 -7.84 -5.17 6.44
N THR A 84 -7.49 -4.98 5.16
CA THR A 84 -7.13 -3.65 4.63
C THR A 84 -8.33 -2.75 4.39
N ASN A 85 -9.50 -3.31 4.10
CA ASN A 85 -10.75 -2.58 3.88
C ASN A 85 -11.55 -2.32 5.16
N ASN A 86 -11.17 -2.93 6.29
CA ASN A 86 -11.74 -2.63 7.61
C ASN A 86 -11.16 -1.35 8.24
N VAL A 87 -10.42 -0.57 7.46
CA VAL A 87 -9.93 0.76 7.84
C VAL A 87 -10.98 1.79 7.36
N ASP A 88 -11.83 2.17 8.31
CA ASP A 88 -12.65 3.38 8.37
C ASP A 88 -13.90 3.47 7.45
N ALA A 89 -14.99 2.83 7.90
CA ALA A 89 -16.35 3.31 7.63
C ALA A 89 -16.70 4.58 8.44
N ASP A 90 -15.77 5.09 9.26
CA ASP A 90 -16.00 6.19 10.20
C ASP A 90 -15.56 7.58 9.67
N ASP A 91 -15.02 7.69 8.45
CA ASP A 91 -14.62 8.98 7.86
C ASP A 91 -15.71 9.63 6.97
N TYR A 92 -16.95 9.12 7.01
CA TYR A 92 -18.07 9.62 6.21
C TYR A 92 -19.03 10.55 6.98
N LEU A 93 -18.50 11.39 7.88
CA LEU A 93 -19.22 12.54 8.43
C LEU A 93 -18.28 13.74 8.57
N ASP A 94 -17.81 14.27 7.44
CA ASP A 94 -17.53 15.71 7.39
C ASP A 94 -18.81 16.41 6.93
N GLU A 95 -19.55 16.94 7.90
CA GLU A 95 -20.61 17.91 7.70
C GLU A 95 -20.02 19.26 7.22
N THR A 96 -19.31 19.26 6.09
CA THR A 96 -19.11 20.48 5.30
C THR A 96 -20.14 20.50 4.18
N SER A 97 -21.30 21.05 4.53
CA SER A 97 -22.11 21.78 3.57
C SER A 97 -21.26 22.85 2.88
N SER A 98 -20.62 22.50 1.75
CA SER A 98 -20.03 23.47 0.83
C SER A 98 -19.94 22.90 -0.59
N SER A 99 -21.04 23.05 -1.33
CA SER A 99 -21.06 23.30 -2.78
C SER A 99 -20.41 22.26 -3.70
N THR A 100 -20.99 21.05 -3.79
CA THR A 100 -20.93 20.32 -5.07
C THR A 100 -21.84 21.03 -6.06
N SER A 101 -21.34 22.13 -6.64
CA SER A 101 -22.01 22.77 -7.77
C SER A 101 -22.04 21.78 -8.92
N PRO A 102 -23.19 21.60 -9.59
CA PRO A 102 -23.23 20.78 -10.80
C PRO A 102 -22.20 21.31 -11.80
N LEU A 103 -21.42 20.40 -12.39
CA LEU A 103 -20.42 20.72 -13.42
C LEU A 103 -21.07 21.58 -14.51
N THR A 104 -20.41 22.66 -14.88
CA THR A 104 -20.90 23.58 -15.91
C THR A 104 -20.71 22.95 -17.30
N ALA A 105 -21.43 23.46 -18.29
CA ALA A 105 -21.31 22.97 -19.67
C ALA A 105 -19.87 23.10 -20.20
N GLU A 106 -19.16 24.16 -19.81
CA GLU A 106 -17.74 24.38 -20.10
C GLU A 106 -16.83 23.29 -19.50
N ASP A 107 -17.10 22.83 -18.28
CA ASP A 107 -16.32 21.76 -17.65
C ASP A 107 -16.45 20.44 -18.43
N TYR A 108 -17.65 20.14 -18.93
CA TYR A 108 -17.87 18.98 -19.79
C TYR A 108 -17.17 19.11 -21.15
N ALA A 109 -17.10 20.32 -21.72
CA ALA A 109 -16.39 20.55 -22.97
C ALA A 109 -14.89 20.29 -22.85
N ILE A 110 -14.26 20.75 -21.77
CA ILE A 110 -12.84 20.51 -21.47
C ILE A 110 -12.56 19.02 -21.32
N LEU A 111 -13.43 18.30 -20.60
CA LEU A 111 -13.29 16.86 -20.45
C LEU A 111 -13.42 16.13 -21.80
N CYS A 112 -14.34 16.55 -22.66
CA CYS A 112 -14.47 15.97 -24.00
C CYS A 112 -13.22 16.16 -24.86
N ASP A 113 -12.54 17.31 -24.77
CA ASP A 113 -11.32 17.57 -25.54
C ASP A 113 -10.13 16.76 -25.03
N ILE A 114 -9.99 16.58 -23.71
CA ILE A 114 -8.94 15.76 -23.09
C ILE A 114 -9.05 14.30 -23.54
N PHE A 115 -10.27 13.76 -23.60
CA PHE A 115 -10.50 12.34 -23.90
C PHE A 115 -10.70 12.03 -25.38
N ARG A 116 -10.85 13.03 -26.26
CA ARG A 116 -10.98 12.78 -27.70
C ARG A 116 -9.66 12.58 -28.43
N GLY A 117 -8.54 13.00 -27.87
CA GLY A 117 -7.22 12.86 -28.50
C GLY A 117 -7.11 13.59 -29.86
N PRO A 118 -5.89 13.75 -30.40
CA PRO A 118 -5.67 14.33 -31.73
C PRO A 118 -6.12 13.41 -32.88
#